data_AF-A0A849TVI9-F1
#
_entry.id   AF-A0A849TVI9-F1
#
_cell.length_a   1.000
_cell.length_b   1.000
_cell.length_c   1.000
_cell.angle_alpha   90.00
_cell.angle_beta   90.00
_cell.angle_gamma   90.00
#
_symmetry.space_group_name_H-M   'P 1'
#
loop_
_entity.id
_entity.type
_entity.pdbx_description
1 polymer ?
#
loop_
_entity_poly.entity_id
_entity_poly.type
_entity_poly.pdbx_seq_one_letter_code
_entity_poly.pdbx_strand_id
1 'polypeptide(L)'
;RPKIADYPFTTLIPNLGIVRLGSDGSFVVADIPGLIEGAHEGKGLGVQFLRHIERTAFLLHLIDVSEWAPDDPVASFETLRRELAAYDGGLTTRPFAVVPTKIDVIGTSERLAQLQTYCRLNGYPCLPISAATNQGLADLITYLGKQVVRVRKTPCETSS
;
A
#
# COMPACT_ATOMS: atom_id res chain seq x y z
N ARG A 1 -21.30 0.78 1.80
CA ARG A 1 -21.22 -0.59 2.36
C ARG A 1 -20.32 -1.42 1.45
N PRO A 2 -19.07 -1.71 1.84
CA PRO A 2 -18.20 -2.57 1.04
C PRO A 2 -18.82 -3.97 0.97
N LYS A 3 -18.73 -4.62 -0.20
CA LYS A 3 -19.15 -6.02 -0.37
C LYS A 3 -17.98 -6.89 0.08
N ILE A 4 -18.16 -7.55 1.22
CA ILE A 4 -17.27 -8.60 1.71
C ILE A 4 -17.43 -9.78 0.76
N ALA A 5 -16.34 -10.23 0.15
CA ALA A 5 -16.33 -11.45 -0.62
C ALA A 5 -16.07 -12.61 0.36
N ASP A 6 -17.05 -13.49 0.52
CA ASP A 6 -16.97 -14.65 1.39
C ASP A 6 -16.03 -15.69 0.75
N TYR A 7 -14.78 -15.72 1.21
CA TYR A 7 -13.83 -16.77 0.86
C TYR A 7 -13.73 -17.78 2.00
N PRO A 8 -13.74 -19.10 1.75
CA PRO A 8 -14.20 -20.07 2.74
C PRO A 8 -13.15 -20.43 3.81
N PHE A 9 -11.96 -19.81 3.80
CA PHE A 9 -10.80 -20.29 4.58
C PHE A 9 -9.86 -19.17 5.09
N THR A 10 -10.33 -17.95 5.32
CA THR A 10 -9.50 -16.85 5.85
C THR A 10 -9.55 -16.82 7.39
N THR A 11 -8.41 -16.90 8.08
CA THR A 11 -8.32 -16.59 9.52
C THR A 11 -8.13 -15.10 9.81
N LEU A 12 -7.74 -14.31 8.80
CA LEU A 12 -7.77 -12.85 8.81
C LEU A 12 -8.38 -12.40 7.49
N ILE A 13 -9.59 -11.83 7.54
CA ILE A 13 -10.31 -11.35 6.36
C ILE A 13 -9.65 -10.03 5.93
N PRO A 14 -9.04 -9.94 4.73
CA PRO A 14 -8.50 -8.67 4.26
C PRO A 14 -9.63 -7.67 4.05
N ASN A 15 -9.43 -6.43 4.49
CA ASN A 15 -10.41 -5.38 4.29
C ASN A 15 -10.39 -4.94 2.82
N LEU A 16 -11.43 -5.32 2.07
CA LEU A 16 -11.61 -4.96 0.67
C LEU A 16 -12.47 -3.70 0.54
N GLY A 17 -11.90 -2.66 -0.05
CA GLY A 17 -12.57 -1.42 -0.41
C GLY A 17 -12.75 -1.32 -1.93
N ILE A 18 -13.95 -0.95 -2.39
CA ILE A 18 -14.16 -0.59 -3.79
C ILE A 18 -14.13 0.93 -3.89
N VAL A 19 -13.19 1.46 -4.68
CA VAL A 19 -13.09 2.89 -4.96
C VAL A 19 -13.66 3.16 -6.35
N ARG A 20 -14.63 4.07 -6.44
CA ARG A 20 -15.27 4.48 -7.70
C ARG A 20 -14.62 5.76 -8.21
N LEU A 21 -14.14 5.74 -9.45
CA LEU A 21 -13.55 6.89 -10.15
C LEU A 21 -14.61 7.57 -11.03
N GLY A 22 -15.79 7.87 -10.47
CA GLY A 22 -16.88 8.46 -11.25
C GLY A 22 -17.25 7.63 -12.50
N SER A 23 -17.25 8.24 -13.67
CA SER A 23 -17.49 7.61 -14.98
C SER A 23 -16.34 6.72 -15.47
N ASP A 24 -15.14 6.88 -14.91
CA ASP A 24 -13.89 6.33 -15.47
C ASP A 24 -13.57 4.92 -14.93
N GLY A 25 -14.53 4.32 -14.24
CA GLY A 25 -14.48 2.94 -13.76
C GLY A 25 -14.32 2.80 -12.25
N SER A 26 -13.90 1.62 -11.81
CA SER A 26 -13.65 1.31 -10.40
C SER A 26 -12.42 0.42 -10.24
N PHE A 27 -11.81 0.51 -9.07
CA PHE A 27 -10.72 -0.36 -8.65
C PHE A 27 -10.96 -0.89 -7.24
N VAL A 28 -10.34 -2.02 -6.95
CA VAL A 28 -10.40 -2.67 -5.65
C VAL A 28 -9.10 -2.35 -4.91
N VAL A 29 -9.24 -1.88 -3.68
CA VAL A 29 -8.16 -1.73 -2.71
C VAL A 29 -8.31 -2.89 -1.73
N ALA A 30 -7.23 -3.60 -1.47
CA ALA A 30 -7.17 -4.58 -0.41
C ALA A 30 -6.16 -4.08 0.61
N ASP A 31 -6.55 -4.09 1.88
CA ASP A 31 -5.61 -3.94 2.96
C ASP A 31 -4.85 -5.26 3.15
N ILE A 32 -3.52 -5.18 3.14
CA ILE A 32 -2.64 -6.31 3.40
C ILE A 32 -2.28 -6.18 4.87
N PRO A 33 -2.99 -6.85 5.81
CA PRO A 33 -2.56 -6.92 7.19
C PRO A 33 -1.11 -7.39 7.18
N GLY A 34 -0.27 -6.69 7.96
CA GLY A 34 1.19 -6.77 7.90
C GLY A 34 1.69 -8.18 7.62
N LEU A 35 2.68 -8.30 6.76
CA LEU A 35 3.40 -9.55 6.51
C LEU A 35 4.20 -9.87 7.78
N ILE A 36 3.51 -10.21 8.87
CA ILE A 36 4.10 -10.38 10.20
C ILE A 36 5.13 -11.51 10.12
N GLU A 37 6.24 -11.36 10.84
CA GLU A 37 7.18 -12.44 11.14
C GLU A 37 6.41 -13.72 11.49
N GLY A 38 6.64 -14.79 10.72
CA GLY A 38 5.96 -16.08 10.89
C GLY A 38 4.89 -16.42 9.83
N ALA A 39 4.57 -15.53 8.89
CA ALA A 39 3.71 -15.88 7.73
C ALA A 39 4.33 -16.99 6.85
N HIS A 40 5.65 -17.21 6.94
CA HIS A 40 6.41 -18.25 6.25
C HIS A 40 6.46 -19.59 7.01
N GLU A 41 6.18 -19.64 8.31
CA GLU A 41 6.38 -20.84 9.16
C GLU A 41 5.11 -21.68 9.42
N GLY A 42 3.91 -21.19 9.11
CA GLY A 42 2.68 -21.83 9.61
C GLY A 42 1.52 -21.99 8.62
N LYS A 43 1.37 -23.21 8.07
CA LYS A 43 0.10 -23.83 7.64
C LYS A 43 -0.72 -23.12 6.55
N GLY A 44 -0.34 -23.26 5.27
CA GLY A 44 -1.25 -23.25 4.10
C GLY A 44 -2.07 -21.98 3.77
N LEU A 45 -2.18 -21.03 4.71
CA LEU A 45 -2.91 -19.76 4.64
C LEU A 45 -2.13 -18.69 3.89
N GLY A 46 -0.78 -18.74 3.97
CA GLY A 46 0.11 -17.87 3.23
C GLY A 46 -0.08 -18.03 1.73
N VAL A 47 0.28 -19.18 1.15
CA VAL A 47 0.40 -19.37 -0.31
C VAL A 47 -0.83 -18.91 -1.13
N GLN A 48 -2.06 -19.10 -0.66
CA GLN A 48 -3.25 -18.59 -1.35
C GLN A 48 -3.49 -17.09 -1.16
N PHE A 49 -3.36 -16.54 0.06
CA PHE A 49 -3.45 -15.09 0.30
C PHE A 49 -2.41 -14.32 -0.52
N LEU A 50 -1.21 -14.90 -0.56
CA LEU A 50 -0.06 -14.45 -1.33
C LEU A 50 -0.32 -14.45 -2.84
N ARG A 51 -0.94 -15.50 -3.38
CA ARG A 51 -1.40 -15.53 -4.79
C ARG A 51 -2.44 -14.45 -5.12
N HIS A 52 -3.19 -13.95 -4.15
CA HIS A 52 -4.12 -12.83 -4.37
C HIS A 52 -3.38 -11.48 -4.35
N ILE A 53 -2.39 -11.33 -3.46
CA ILE A 53 -1.49 -10.17 -3.46
C ILE A 53 -0.68 -10.13 -4.76
N GLU A 54 -0.31 -11.27 -5.33
CA GLU A 54 0.31 -11.36 -6.65
C GLU A 54 -0.57 -10.82 -7.80
N ARG A 55 -1.86 -10.54 -7.58
CA ARG A 55 -2.71 -9.87 -8.57
C ARG A 55 -2.81 -8.36 -8.37
N THR A 56 -2.13 -7.79 -7.37
CA THR A 56 -2.15 -6.36 -7.08
C THR A 56 -1.36 -5.57 -8.12
N ALA A 57 -2.01 -4.73 -8.90
CA ALA A 57 -1.34 -3.97 -9.96
C ALA A 57 -0.39 -2.87 -9.41
N PHE A 58 -0.61 -2.41 -8.18
CA PHE A 58 0.05 -1.26 -7.60
C PHE A 58 0.07 -1.37 -6.07
N LEU A 59 1.17 -0.93 -5.44
CA LEU A 59 1.33 -0.97 -3.98
C LEU A 59 1.29 0.43 -3.36
N LEU A 60 0.74 0.54 -2.15
CA LEU A 60 0.78 1.76 -1.34
C LEU A 60 1.52 1.45 -0.05
N HIS A 61 2.60 2.19 0.20
CA HIS A 61 3.36 2.09 1.44
C HIS A 61 2.89 3.20 2.38
N LEU A 62 2.00 2.85 3.31
CA LEU A 62 1.51 3.79 4.32
C LEU A 62 2.55 3.92 5.43
N ILE A 63 3.03 5.14 5.66
CA ILE A 63 4.05 5.44 6.68
C ILE A 63 3.48 6.45 7.67
N ASP A 64 3.47 6.10 8.95
CA ASP A 64 2.99 6.98 10.01
C ASP A 64 4.03 8.07 10.31
N VAL A 65 3.68 9.32 10.02
CA VAL A 65 4.56 10.48 10.28
C VAL A 65 4.21 11.21 11.56
N SER A 66 3.27 10.70 12.36
CA SER A 66 2.95 11.27 13.67
C SER A 66 4.12 11.14 14.64
N GLU A 67 4.15 12.03 15.63
CA GLU A 67 5.12 11.97 16.73
C GLU A 67 5.01 10.71 17.60
N TRP A 68 3.85 10.02 17.54
CA TRP A 68 3.61 8.77 18.27
C TRP A 68 4.14 7.53 17.57
N ALA A 69 4.57 7.66 16.31
CA ALA A 69 5.19 6.55 15.60
C ALA A 69 6.54 6.21 16.27
N PRO A 70 6.81 4.91 16.52
CA PRO A 70 7.95 4.49 17.33
C PRO A 70 9.29 4.79 16.66
N ASP A 71 9.34 4.70 15.33
CA ASP A 71 10.56 4.80 14.54
C ASP A 71 10.57 6.06 13.67
N ASP A 72 11.75 6.37 13.13
CA ASP A 72 11.92 7.34 12.06
C ASP A 72 11.14 6.92 10.79
N PRO A 73 10.43 7.83 10.09
CA PRO A 73 9.58 7.46 8.96
C PRO A 73 10.36 6.87 7.78
N VAL A 74 11.61 7.30 7.57
CA VAL A 74 12.47 6.71 6.52
C VAL A 74 12.90 5.30 6.95
N ALA A 75 13.28 5.12 8.21
CA ALA A 75 13.62 3.80 8.73
C ALA A 75 12.45 2.80 8.69
N SER A 76 11.22 3.26 9.00
CA SER A 76 10.01 2.45 8.85
C SER A 76 9.78 2.03 7.41
N PHE A 77 9.94 2.96 6.46
CA PHE A 77 9.80 2.66 5.03
C PHE A 77 10.83 1.64 4.54
N GLU A 78 12.10 1.81 4.90
CA GLU A 78 13.17 0.89 4.53
C GLU A 78 12.97 -0.51 5.15
N THR A 79 12.50 -0.58 6.39
CA THR A 79 12.18 -1.85 7.05
C THR A 79 11.06 -2.57 6.32
N LEU A 80 9.96 -1.86 6.02
CA LEU A 80 8.83 -2.39 5.25
C LEU A 80 9.29 -2.90 3.87
N ARG A 81 10.19 -2.17 3.19
CA ARG A 81 10.76 -2.59 1.90
C ARG A 81 11.61 -3.85 2.02
N ARG A 82 12.41 -3.99 3.09
CA ARG A 82 13.19 -5.20 3.36
C ARG A 82 12.32 -6.41 3.65
N GLU A 83 11.27 -6.25 4.45
CA GLU A 83 10.30 -7.31 4.72
C GLU A 83 9.61 -7.78 3.44
N LEU A 84 9.18 -6.83 2.60
CA LEU A 84 8.64 -7.14 1.27
C LEU A 84 9.64 -7.83 0.34
N ALA A 85 10.94 -7.59 0.51
CA ALA A 85 11.99 -8.21 -0.29
C ALA A 85 12.36 -9.62 0.19
N ALA A 86 12.32 -9.86 1.50
CA ALA A 86 12.42 -11.20 2.07
C ALA A 86 11.25 -12.09 1.62
N TYR A 87 10.13 -11.45 1.31
CA TYR A 87 8.96 -12.07 0.74
C TYR A 87 9.15 -12.30 -0.79
N ASP A 88 9.69 -13.46 -1.15
CA ASP A 88 10.10 -13.85 -2.53
C ASP A 88 8.89 -14.14 -3.46
N GLY A 89 8.15 -13.09 -3.83
CA GLY A 89 6.91 -13.19 -4.62
C GLY A 89 6.75 -12.12 -5.71
N GLY A 90 7.85 -11.48 -6.14
CA GLY A 90 7.82 -10.44 -7.18
C GLY A 90 7.01 -9.19 -6.80
N LEU A 91 6.83 -8.92 -5.50
CA LEU A 91 6.17 -7.70 -5.02
C LEU A 91 7.09 -6.48 -5.03
N THR A 92 8.39 -6.70 -4.85
CA THR A 92 9.40 -5.64 -4.84
C THR A 92 9.54 -4.88 -6.14
N THR A 93 9.24 -5.54 -7.27
CA THR A 93 9.32 -4.98 -8.63
C THR A 93 8.06 -4.22 -9.03
N ARG A 94 6.99 -4.27 -8.22
CA ARG A 94 5.72 -3.61 -8.55
C ARG A 94 5.82 -2.10 -8.39
N PRO A 95 5.11 -1.34 -9.23
CA PRO A 95 5.01 0.09 -9.04
C PRO A 95 4.33 0.39 -7.69
N PHE A 96 4.89 1.37 -6.98
CA PHE A 96 4.41 1.77 -5.66
C PHE A 96 4.37 3.29 -5.50
N ALA A 97 3.63 3.75 -4.50
CA ALA A 97 3.72 5.11 -3.97
C ALA A 97 3.87 5.08 -2.45
N VAL A 98 4.61 6.03 -1.91
CA VAL A 98 4.75 6.28 -0.48
C VAL A 98 3.62 7.21 -0.05
N VAL A 99 2.92 6.84 1.02
CA VAL A 99 1.77 7.56 1.55
C VAL A 99 2.03 7.90 3.02
N PRO A 100 2.60 9.08 3.31
CA PRO A 100 2.64 9.60 4.67
C PRO A 100 1.20 9.75 5.20
N THR A 101 0.88 9.08 6.31
CA THR A 101 -0.46 9.12 6.94
C THR A 101 -0.43 9.87 8.27
N LYS A 102 -1.62 10.26 8.74
CA LYS A 102 -1.84 11.02 9.99
C LYS A 102 -1.17 12.41 10.00
N ILE A 103 -1.14 13.10 8.85
CA ILE A 103 -0.56 14.46 8.75
C ILE A 103 -1.34 15.53 9.53
N ASP A 104 -2.52 15.20 10.04
CA ASP A 104 -3.33 16.05 10.91
C ASP A 104 -2.82 16.09 12.36
N VAL A 105 -1.92 15.18 12.74
CA VAL A 105 -1.34 15.12 14.09
C VAL A 105 -0.25 16.19 14.26
N ILE A 106 -0.10 16.68 15.49
CA ILE A 106 0.95 17.64 15.87
C ILE A 106 2.34 16.97 15.73
N GLY A 107 3.38 17.76 15.46
CA GLY A 107 4.76 17.25 15.34
C GLY A 107 5.07 16.52 14.03
N THR A 108 4.13 16.46 13.08
CA THR A 108 4.29 15.75 11.81
C THR A 108 5.17 16.49 10.79
N SER A 109 5.32 17.81 10.90
CA SER A 109 5.94 18.65 9.86
C SER A 109 7.38 18.25 9.52
N GLU A 110 8.22 17.99 10.52
CA GLU A 110 9.62 17.63 10.31
C GLU A 110 9.76 16.21 9.76
N ARG A 111 9.05 15.25 10.36
CA ARG A 111 9.01 13.84 9.94
C ARG A 111 8.47 13.69 8.51
N LEU A 112 7.44 14.46 8.17
CA LEU A 112 6.89 14.53 6.81
C LEU A 112 7.93 15.11 5.83
N ALA A 113 8.57 16.23 6.17
CA ALA A 113 9.57 16.86 5.31
C ALA A 113 10.78 15.95 5.06
N GLN A 114 11.20 15.20 6.08
CA GLN A 114 12.25 14.21 5.98
C GLN A 114 11.88 13.09 5.00
N LEU A 115 10.70 12.49 5.17
CA LEU A 115 10.23 11.42 4.28
C LEU A 115 10.03 11.94 2.85
N GLN A 116 9.46 13.14 2.67
CA GLN A 116 9.29 13.76 1.35
C GLN A 116 10.64 14.04 0.67
N THR A 117 11.64 14.49 1.44
CA THR A 117 13.00 14.71 0.93
C THR A 117 13.61 13.38 0.48
N TYR A 118 13.49 12.34 1.31
CA TYR A 118 13.94 11.00 0.96
C TYR A 118 13.28 10.48 -0.33
N CYS A 119 11.95 10.59 -0.44
CA CYS A 119 11.23 10.18 -1.64
C CYS A 119 11.67 10.97 -2.87
N ARG A 120 11.87 12.30 -2.75
CA ARG A 120 12.31 13.14 -3.86
C ARG A 120 13.71 12.77 -4.35
N LEU A 121 14.64 12.47 -3.44
CA LEU A 121 16.00 12.06 -3.79
C LEU A 121 16.03 10.70 -4.51
N ASN A 122 15.12 9.80 -4.16
CA ASN A 122 15.02 8.47 -4.76
C ASN A 122 14.02 8.39 -5.93
N GLY A 123 13.34 9.49 -6.27
CA GLY A 123 12.33 9.53 -7.34
C GLY A 123 11.02 8.77 -7.01
N TYR A 124 10.73 8.53 -5.74
CA TYR A 124 9.51 7.84 -5.31
C TYR A 124 8.30 8.80 -5.26
N PRO A 125 7.13 8.41 -5.81
CA PRO A 125 5.90 9.18 -5.63
C PRO A 125 5.52 9.25 -4.15
N CYS A 126 5.33 10.46 -3.62
CA CYS A 126 4.97 10.69 -2.23
C CYS A 126 3.69 11.51 -2.14
N LEU A 127 2.63 10.92 -1.59
CA LEU A 127 1.30 11.55 -1.48
C LEU A 127 0.84 11.55 -0.02
N PRO A 128 1.02 12.67 0.72
CA PRO A 128 0.61 12.75 2.12
C PRO A 128 -0.91 12.80 2.25
N ILE A 129 -1.45 12.08 3.23
CA ILE A 129 -2.88 12.04 3.53
C ILE A 129 -3.17 12.14 5.03
N SER A 130 -4.39 12.57 5.35
CA SER A 130 -5.03 12.28 6.62
C SER A 130 -6.37 11.58 6.36
N ALA A 131 -6.49 10.36 6.87
CA ALA A 131 -7.75 9.63 6.82
C ALA A 131 -8.81 10.23 7.76
N ALA A 132 -8.39 10.89 8.85
CA ALA A 132 -9.29 11.49 9.83
C ALA A 132 -9.95 12.78 9.29
N THR A 133 -9.20 13.61 8.58
CA THR A 133 -9.70 14.88 8.02
C THR A 133 -10.08 14.79 6.53
N ASN A 134 -9.86 13.62 5.90
CA ASN A 134 -9.96 13.40 4.44
C ASN A 134 -8.97 14.24 3.60
N GLN A 135 -7.97 14.87 4.22
CA GLN A 135 -6.97 15.67 3.52
C GLN A 135 -6.11 14.78 2.61
N GLY A 136 -5.86 15.21 1.37
CA GLY A 136 -5.02 14.51 0.39
C GLY A 136 -5.64 13.26 -0.23
N LEU A 137 -6.80 12.78 0.26
CA LEU A 137 -7.42 11.55 -0.22
C LEU A 137 -7.94 11.67 -1.67
N ALA A 138 -8.49 12.82 -2.04
CA ALA A 138 -8.96 13.07 -3.41
C ALA A 138 -7.81 13.02 -4.45
N ASP A 139 -6.67 13.61 -4.09
CA ASP A 139 -5.46 13.60 -4.92
C ASP A 139 -4.89 12.18 -5.02
N LEU A 140 -4.87 11.44 -3.90
CA LEU A 140 -4.45 10.04 -3.86
C LEU A 140 -5.33 9.16 -4.77
N ILE A 141 -6.65 9.29 -4.69
CA ILE A 141 -7.59 8.53 -5.53
C ILE A 141 -7.38 8.86 -7.01
N THR A 142 -7.22 10.15 -7.34
CA THR A 142 -6.98 10.59 -8.72
C THR A 142 -5.64 10.05 -9.26
N TYR A 143 -4.59 10.08 -8.44
CA TYR A 143 -3.29 9.51 -8.77
C TYR A 143 -3.39 7.99 -9.01
N LEU A 144 -4.03 7.27 -8.08
CA LEU A 144 -4.22 5.83 -8.17
C LEU A 144 -5.02 5.44 -9.41
N GLY A 145 -6.09 6.18 -9.75
CA GLY A 145 -6.86 5.92 -10.96
C GLY A 145 -6.01 5.96 -12.22
N LYS A 146 -5.12 6.96 -12.33
CA LYS A 146 -4.17 7.05 -13.45
C LYS A 146 -3.18 5.90 -13.47
N GLN A 147 -2.66 5.48 -12.31
CA GLN A 147 -1.73 4.35 -12.22
C GLN A 147 -2.39 3.02 -12.57
N VAL A 148 -3.59 2.75 -12.05
CA VAL A 148 -4.33 1.50 -12.36
C VAL A 148 -4.65 1.41 -13.85
N VAL A 149 -5.07 2.50 -14.49
CA VAL A 149 -5.30 2.53 -15.93
C VAL A 149 -4.00 2.27 -16.70
N ARG A 150 -2.88 2.85 -16.26
CA ARG A 150 -1.56 2.63 -16.87
C ARG A 150 -1.13 1.17 -16.76
N VAL A 151 -1.17 0.59 -15.56
CA VAL A 151 -0.74 -0.80 -15.33
C VAL A 151 -1.66 -1.79 -16.06
N ARG A 152 -2.97 -1.50 -16.20
CA ARG A 152 -3.87 -2.34 -17.01
C ARG A 152 -3.57 -2.33 -18.50
N LYS A 153 -2.97 -1.25 -19.03
CA LYS A 153 -2.59 -1.15 -20.45
C LYS A 153 -1.26 -1.83 -20.76
N THR A 154 -0.40 -2.02 -19.76
CA THR A 154 0.80 -2.85 -19.88
C THR A 154 0.38 -4.30 -19.64
N PRO A 155 0.43 -5.19 -20.65
CA PRO A 155 0.21 -6.60 -20.37
C PRO A 155 1.24 -7.03 -19.33
N CYS A 156 0.77 -7.62 -18.24
CA CYS A 156 1.65 -8.39 -17.37
C CYS A 156 2.15 -9.55 -18.23
N GLU A 157 3.32 -9.40 -18.83
CA GLU A 157 4.03 -10.52 -19.45
C GLU A 157 4.40 -11.46 -18.30
N THR A 158 3.48 -12.37 -17.98
CA THR A 158 3.83 -13.60 -17.26
C THR A 158 4.88 -14.30 -18.09
N SER A 159 6.15 -14.13 -17.70
CA SER A 159 7.23 -15.02 -18.13
C SER A 159 6.82 -16.42 -17.71
N SER A 160 6.50 -17.25 -18.72
CA SER A 160 6.21 -18.68 -18.58
C SER A 160 7.48 -19.46 -18.31
#